data_AF-A0A829XA62-F1
#
_entry.id   AF-A0A829XA62-F1
#
_cell.length_a   1.000
_cell.length_b   1.000
_cell.length_c   1.000
_cell.angle_alpha   90.00
_cell.angle_beta   90.00
_cell.angle_gamma   90.00
#
_symmetry.space_group_name_H-M   'P 1'
#
loop_
_entity.id
_entity.type
_entity.pdbx_description
1 polymer ?
#
loop_
_entity_poly.entity_id
_entity_poly.type
_entity_poly.pdbx_seq_one_letter_code
_entity_poly.pdbx_strand_id
1 'polypeptide(L)'
;MTDDTIDPVEGTPENGAQPGSWSVRIIDLSGASEDEDDTVEVVKDFIDLMHANAYARAYVRDSIERCRTPGASSKEVLENWFAFGENAEVVDAGEDGWKSSTELEDFAATPATPMERDWRAIDPRRLVDDEEIAGPPDDDDDEDDENRHEVIRH
;
A
#
# COMPACT_ATOMS: atom_id res chain seq x y z
N MET A 1 -30.06 -33.98 -37.49
CA MET A 1 -29.33 -34.05 -36.22
C MET A 1 -28.32 -32.93 -36.28
N THR A 2 -28.68 -31.78 -35.74
CA THR A 2 -27.80 -30.61 -35.62
C THR A 2 -26.84 -30.89 -34.48
N ASP A 3 -25.56 -30.93 -34.83
CA ASP A 3 -24.44 -31.08 -33.90
C ASP A 3 -24.27 -29.76 -33.16
N ASP A 4 -24.74 -29.75 -31.92
CA ASP A 4 -24.70 -28.62 -31.00
C ASP A 4 -23.29 -28.57 -30.40
N THR A 5 -22.37 -27.97 -31.14
CA THR A 5 -21.05 -27.59 -30.61
C THR A 5 -21.27 -26.41 -29.67
N ILE A 6 -21.37 -26.72 -28.38
CA ILE A 6 -21.29 -25.73 -27.29
C ILE A 6 -19.86 -25.18 -27.29
N ASP A 7 -19.70 -23.93 -27.72
CA ASP A 7 -18.48 -23.17 -27.53
C ASP A 7 -18.11 -23.13 -26.02
N PRO A 8 -16.84 -23.33 -25.64
CA PRO A 8 -16.42 -23.15 -24.26
C PRO A 8 -16.62 -21.69 -23.87
N VAL A 9 -17.45 -21.47 -22.85
CA VAL A 9 -17.63 -20.18 -22.18
C VAL A 9 -16.26 -19.60 -21.84
N GLU A 10 -15.94 -18.46 -22.45
CA GLU A 10 -14.73 -17.71 -22.17
C GLU A 10 -14.65 -17.43 -20.67
N GLY A 11 -13.47 -17.71 -20.10
CA GLY A 11 -13.20 -17.56 -18.68
C GLY A 11 -13.56 -16.16 -18.21
N THR A 12 -14.45 -16.10 -17.24
CA THR A 12 -14.62 -14.96 -16.33
C THR A 12 -13.23 -14.46 -15.93
N PRO A 13 -12.91 -13.15 -15.99
CA PRO A 13 -11.69 -12.68 -15.39
C PRO A 13 -11.81 -12.92 -13.89
N GLU A 14 -11.06 -13.90 -13.41
CA GLU A 14 -10.91 -14.21 -12.01
C GLU A 14 -10.14 -13.03 -11.42
N ASN A 15 -10.85 -12.00 -10.96
CA ASN A 15 -10.27 -10.88 -10.22
C ASN A 15 -9.91 -11.35 -8.80
N GLY A 16 -9.08 -12.39 -8.74
CA GLY A 16 -8.47 -12.94 -7.54
C GLY A 16 -7.10 -12.33 -7.40
N ALA A 17 -7.06 -11.06 -7.01
CA ALA A 17 -5.89 -10.42 -6.43
C ALA A 17 -5.34 -11.35 -5.34
N GLN A 18 -4.18 -11.97 -5.60
CA GLN A 18 -3.49 -12.78 -4.61
C GLN A 18 -3.11 -11.89 -3.42
N PRO A 19 -3.10 -12.39 -2.16
CA PRO A 19 -2.64 -11.61 -1.02
C PRO A 19 -1.25 -11.02 -1.34
N GLY A 20 -1.12 -9.68 -1.27
CA GLY A 20 0.06 -8.92 -1.69
C GLY A 20 0.01 -8.29 -3.09
N SER A 21 -1.08 -8.41 -3.86
CA SER A 21 -1.15 -7.83 -5.22
C SER A 21 -1.68 -6.40 -5.29
N TRP A 22 -2.05 -5.78 -4.17
CA TRP A 22 -2.55 -4.40 -4.17
C TRP A 22 -1.38 -3.43 -4.23
N SER A 23 -1.52 -2.43 -5.10
CA SER A 23 -0.54 -1.36 -5.24
C SER A 23 -1.23 -0.01 -5.34
N VAL A 24 -0.54 1.02 -4.87
CA VAL A 24 -0.98 2.41 -4.94
C VAL A 24 0.00 3.18 -5.83
N ARG A 25 -0.53 3.79 -6.88
CA ARG A 25 0.20 4.67 -7.78
C ARG A 25 0.13 6.10 -7.25
N ILE A 26 1.29 6.74 -7.10
CA ILE A 26 1.42 8.17 -6.81
C ILE A 26 1.61 8.90 -8.14
N ILE A 27 0.80 9.93 -8.35
CA ILE A 27 0.70 10.68 -9.62
C ILE A 27 1.01 12.14 -9.33
N ASP A 28 1.99 12.71 -10.02
CA ASP A 28 2.24 14.15 -9.99
C ASP A 28 1.10 14.89 -10.71
N LEU A 29 0.61 15.99 -10.13
CA LEU A 29 -0.42 16.80 -10.77
C LEU A 29 0.16 17.98 -11.53
N SER A 30 1.43 18.31 -11.29
CA SER A 30 2.07 19.48 -11.90
C SER A 30 2.38 19.31 -13.39
N GLY A 31 2.43 18.06 -13.87
CA GLY A 31 2.85 17.71 -15.23
C GLY A 31 4.36 17.88 -15.44
N ALA A 32 5.13 17.83 -14.36
CA ALA A 32 6.60 17.94 -14.38
C ALA A 32 7.30 16.57 -14.39
N SER A 33 6.54 15.48 -14.27
CA SER A 33 6.99 14.10 -14.37
C SER A 33 7.64 13.79 -15.72
N GLU A 34 8.63 12.90 -15.70
CA GLU A 34 9.27 12.40 -16.93
C GLU A 34 8.47 11.27 -17.58
N ASP A 35 7.62 10.58 -16.80
CA ASP A 35 6.74 9.50 -17.26
C ASP A 35 5.50 10.01 -17.98
N GLU A 36 5.07 9.30 -19.02
CA GLU A 36 3.91 9.67 -19.86
C GLU A 36 2.58 9.72 -19.09
N ASP A 37 2.46 8.95 -18.02
CA ASP A 37 1.26 8.85 -17.17
C ASP A 37 1.40 9.62 -15.84
N ASP A 38 2.36 10.55 -15.76
CA ASP A 38 2.66 11.38 -14.59
C ASP A 38 2.94 10.58 -13.30
N THR A 39 3.33 9.32 -13.44
CA THR A 39 3.55 8.42 -12.30
C THR A 39 4.89 8.70 -11.64
N VAL A 40 4.86 9.00 -10.34
CA VAL A 40 6.07 9.24 -9.53
C VAL A 40 6.56 7.95 -8.88
N GLU A 41 5.64 7.15 -8.35
CA GLU A 41 5.96 5.91 -7.64
C GLU A 41 4.79 4.93 -7.71
N VAL A 42 5.09 3.63 -7.70
CA VAL A 42 4.11 2.57 -7.43
C VAL A 42 4.50 1.84 -6.15
N VAL A 43 3.76 2.08 -5.07
CA VAL A 43 3.94 1.42 -3.78
C VAL A 43 3.20 0.08 -3.81
N LYS A 44 3.86 -1.01 -3.44
CA LYS A 44 3.36 -2.39 -3.55
C LYS A 44 3.19 -3.03 -2.18
N ASP A 45 2.74 -4.28 -2.18
CA ASP A 45 2.69 -5.16 -1.01
C ASP A 45 1.68 -4.72 0.06
N PHE A 46 0.60 -4.05 -0.36
CA PHE A 46 -0.52 -3.79 0.55
C PHE A 46 -1.26 -5.09 0.88
N ILE A 47 -1.47 -5.31 2.18
CA ILE A 47 -2.15 -6.48 2.77
C ILE A 47 -3.50 -6.77 2.09
N ASP A 48 -4.33 -5.75 1.91
CA ASP A 48 -5.64 -5.83 1.28
C ASP A 48 -6.04 -4.48 0.64
N LEU A 49 -7.20 -4.45 -0.03
CA LEU A 49 -7.73 -3.24 -0.66
C LEU A 49 -8.07 -2.15 0.37
N MET A 50 -8.51 -2.52 1.58
CA MET A 50 -8.86 -1.55 2.62
C MET A 50 -7.61 -0.79 3.09
N HIS A 51 -6.49 -1.50 3.24
CA HIS A 51 -5.18 -0.94 3.56
C HIS A 51 -4.69 -0.01 2.43
N ALA A 52 -4.76 -0.44 1.17
CA ALA A 52 -4.40 0.39 0.03
C ALA A 52 -5.26 1.66 -0.09
N ASN A 53 -6.59 1.54 0.12
CA ASN A 53 -7.51 2.67 0.14
C ASN A 53 -7.20 3.65 1.30
N ALA A 54 -6.93 3.13 2.49
CA ALA A 54 -6.56 3.95 3.65
C ALA A 54 -5.24 4.72 3.39
N TYR A 55 -4.25 4.05 2.80
CA TYR A 55 -2.98 4.68 2.41
C TYR A 55 -3.20 5.77 1.36
N ALA A 56 -3.90 5.48 0.26
CA ALA A 56 -4.15 6.45 -0.80
C ALA A 56 -4.88 7.70 -0.26
N ARG A 57 -5.89 7.50 0.58
CA ARG A 57 -6.63 8.59 1.23
C ARG A 57 -5.74 9.43 2.14
N ALA A 58 -4.96 8.82 3.02
CA ALA A 58 -4.06 9.52 3.94
C ALA A 58 -2.93 10.25 3.19
N TYR A 59 -2.43 9.67 2.09
CA TYR A 59 -1.41 10.28 1.23
C TYR A 59 -1.93 11.55 0.57
N VAL A 60 -3.09 11.49 -0.09
CA VAL A 60 -3.72 12.66 -0.73
C VAL A 60 -4.06 13.73 0.31
N ARG A 61 -4.54 13.31 1.49
CA ARG A 61 -4.81 14.24 2.59
C ARG A 61 -3.55 15.00 3.01
N ASP A 62 -2.42 14.32 3.19
CA ASP A 62 -1.14 14.97 3.49
C ASP A 62 -0.64 15.85 2.34
N SER A 63 -0.77 15.39 1.10
CA SER A 63 -0.41 16.10 -0.13
C SER A 63 -1.13 17.45 -0.24
N ILE A 64 -2.46 17.47 -0.05
CA ILE A 64 -3.27 18.71 -0.03
C ILE A 64 -2.81 19.65 1.08
N GLU A 65 -2.53 19.13 2.28
CA GLU A 65 -2.10 19.96 3.41
C GLU A 65 -0.69 20.53 3.23
N ARG A 66 0.20 19.87 2.47
CA ARG A 66 1.50 20.46 2.07
C ARG A 66 1.32 21.67 1.13
N CYS A 67 0.22 21.71 0.37
CA CYS A 67 -0.14 22.81 -0.53
C CYS A 67 -0.98 23.92 0.14
N ARG A 68 -1.39 23.74 1.41
CA ARG A 68 -2.22 24.71 2.13
C ARG A 68 -1.37 25.86 2.70
N THR A 69 -1.62 27.07 2.19
CA THR A 69 -1.07 28.30 2.76
C THR A 69 -1.98 28.83 3.88
N PRO A 70 -1.44 29.42 4.97
CA PRO A 70 -2.26 30.05 6.00
C PRO A 70 -3.25 31.07 5.43
N GLY A 71 -4.54 30.89 5.72
CA GLY A 71 -5.60 31.79 5.27
C GLY A 71 -6.10 31.54 3.83
N ALA A 72 -5.57 30.55 3.11
CA ALA A 72 -6.05 30.20 1.78
C ALA A 72 -7.50 29.68 1.82
N SER A 73 -8.29 30.09 0.83
CA SER A 73 -9.61 29.51 0.58
C SER A 73 -9.51 28.07 0.07
N SER A 74 -10.59 27.30 0.17
CA SER A 74 -10.64 25.92 -0.37
C SER A 74 -10.28 25.86 -1.85
N LYS A 75 -10.70 26.87 -2.62
CA LYS A 75 -10.34 26.99 -4.04
C LYS A 75 -8.83 27.15 -4.23
N GLU A 76 -8.19 28.09 -3.52
CA GLU A 76 -6.75 28.32 -3.62
C GLU A 76 -5.95 27.08 -3.17
N VAL A 77 -6.46 26.34 -2.18
CA VAL A 77 -5.83 25.08 -1.75
C VAL A 77 -5.85 24.04 -2.86
N LEU A 78 -6.99 23.85 -3.53
CA LEU A 78 -7.08 22.92 -4.65
C LEU A 78 -6.26 23.39 -5.85
N GLU A 79 -6.27 24.69 -6.17
CA GLU A 79 -5.44 25.25 -7.25
C GLU A 79 -3.95 25.00 -6.99
N ASN A 80 -3.47 25.21 -5.76
CA ASN A 80 -2.10 24.90 -5.39
C ASN A 80 -1.81 23.40 -5.43
N TRP A 81 -2.76 22.57 -4.99
CA TRP A 81 -2.59 21.12 -5.02
C TRP A 81 -2.58 20.57 -6.46
N PHE A 82 -3.38 21.10 -7.37
CA PHE A 82 -3.28 20.76 -8.79
C PHE A 82 -1.97 21.25 -9.42
N ALA A 83 -1.40 22.37 -8.95
CA ALA A 83 -0.17 22.92 -9.51
C ALA A 83 1.11 22.25 -8.98
N PHE A 84 1.10 21.69 -7.78
CA PHE A 84 2.33 21.23 -7.08
C PHE A 84 2.15 19.95 -6.28
N GLY A 85 0.93 19.44 -6.20
CA GLY A 85 0.58 18.31 -5.37
C GLY A 85 0.63 16.99 -6.11
N GLU A 86 0.40 15.95 -5.34
CA GLU A 86 0.41 14.56 -5.79
C GLU A 86 -0.94 13.91 -5.47
N ASN A 87 -1.48 13.13 -6.41
CA ASN A 87 -2.62 12.25 -6.20
C ASN A 87 -2.15 10.82 -5.90
N ALA A 88 -3.03 10.01 -5.31
CA ALA A 88 -2.77 8.59 -5.09
C ALA A 88 -3.99 7.75 -5.50
N GLU A 89 -3.75 6.68 -6.25
CA GLU A 89 -4.80 5.80 -6.78
C GLU A 89 -4.45 4.33 -6.57
N VAL A 90 -5.41 3.53 -6.09
CA VAL A 90 -5.23 2.07 -6.02
C VAL A 90 -5.36 1.48 -7.42
N VAL A 91 -4.34 0.73 -7.83
CA VAL A 91 -4.26 0.06 -9.14
C VAL A 91 -5.19 -1.15 -9.16
N ASP A 92 -5.85 -1.39 -10.30
CA ASP A 92 -6.76 -2.52 -10.56
C ASP A 92 -7.96 -2.67 -9.59
N ALA A 93 -8.26 -1.64 -8.79
CA ALA A 93 -9.35 -1.66 -7.81
C ALA A 93 -10.73 -1.32 -8.38
N GLY A 94 -10.84 -1.00 -9.68
CA GLY A 94 -12.11 -0.66 -10.32
C GLY A 94 -12.90 0.44 -9.60
N GLU A 95 -14.17 0.16 -9.33
CA GLU A 95 -15.08 1.06 -8.59
C GLU A 95 -14.92 0.97 -7.06
N ASP A 96 -14.34 -0.12 -6.54
CA ASP A 96 -14.10 -0.33 -5.11
C ASP A 96 -12.86 0.44 -4.59
N GLY A 97 -12.01 0.88 -5.52
CA GLY A 97 -10.86 1.72 -5.24
C GLY A 97 -11.28 3.13 -4.84
N TRP A 98 -10.76 3.60 -3.71
CA TRP A 98 -10.95 4.97 -3.28
C TRP A 98 -10.47 5.96 -4.34
N LYS A 99 -11.26 7.03 -4.57
CA LYS A 99 -10.94 8.11 -5.51
C LYS A 99 -10.92 9.43 -4.78
N SER A 100 -9.84 10.19 -4.94
CA SER A 100 -9.67 11.50 -4.30
C SER A 100 -10.82 12.46 -4.59
N SER A 101 -11.34 12.44 -5.83
CA SER A 101 -12.47 13.26 -6.28
C SER A 101 -13.73 13.15 -5.41
N THR A 102 -13.91 12.07 -4.65
CA THR A 102 -15.05 11.90 -3.75
C THR A 102 -14.96 12.72 -2.46
N GLU A 103 -13.77 13.19 -2.07
CA GLU A 103 -13.53 13.91 -0.80
C GLU A 103 -12.75 15.23 -0.97
N LEU A 104 -12.39 15.63 -2.21
CA LEU A 104 -11.55 16.81 -2.45
C LEU A 104 -12.11 18.10 -1.85
N GLU A 105 -13.42 18.33 -1.98
CA GLU A 105 -14.07 19.54 -1.45
C GLU A 105 -13.95 19.61 0.07
N ASP A 106 -14.23 18.49 0.76
CA ASP A 106 -14.12 18.39 2.21
C ASP A 106 -12.66 18.55 2.67
N PHE A 107 -11.73 17.94 1.94
CA PHE A 107 -10.32 18.05 2.25
C PHE A 107 -9.82 19.48 2.12
N ALA A 108 -10.24 20.19 1.08
CA ALA A 108 -9.89 21.59 0.89
C ALA A 108 -10.55 22.52 1.91
N ALA A 109 -11.78 22.22 2.34
CA ALA A 109 -12.53 23.00 3.32
C ALA A 109 -11.97 22.91 4.74
N THR A 110 -11.50 21.73 5.14
CA THR A 110 -11.12 21.49 6.54
C THR A 110 -9.66 21.08 6.66
N PRO A 111 -8.82 21.83 7.41
CA PRO A 111 -7.44 21.42 7.68
C PRO A 111 -7.38 20.04 8.32
N ALA A 112 -6.49 19.18 7.84
CA ALA A 112 -6.33 17.84 8.39
C ALA A 112 -5.61 17.84 9.74
N THR A 113 -6.01 16.92 10.61
CA THR A 113 -5.27 16.55 11.82
C THR A 113 -3.99 15.76 11.47
N PRO A 114 -3.01 15.68 12.39
CA PRO A 114 -1.82 14.87 12.16
C PRO A 114 -2.13 13.40 11.84
N MET A 115 -3.15 12.81 12.48
CA MET A 115 -3.52 11.41 12.31
C MET A 115 -4.12 11.13 10.93
N GLU A 116 -4.92 12.06 10.37
CA GLU A 116 -5.48 11.92 9.02
C GLU A 116 -4.41 11.95 7.92
N ARG A 117 -3.23 12.49 8.21
CA ARG A 117 -2.10 12.63 7.28
C ARG A 117 -1.05 11.53 7.45
N ASP A 118 -1.18 10.68 8.46
CA ASP A 118 -0.13 9.74 8.86
C ASP A 118 -0.10 8.48 7.99
N TRP A 119 0.04 8.67 6.68
CA TRP A 119 0.18 7.58 5.72
C TRP A 119 1.43 6.73 5.98
N ARG A 120 2.44 7.33 6.64
CA ARG A 120 3.70 6.68 7.02
C ARG A 120 3.54 5.62 8.10
N ALA A 121 2.50 5.70 8.93
CA ALA A 121 2.18 4.66 9.91
C ALA A 121 1.55 3.41 9.28
N ILE A 122 1.03 3.53 8.05
CA ILE A 122 0.37 2.46 7.30
C ILE A 122 1.06 2.22 5.95
N ASP A 123 2.35 2.54 5.86
CA ASP A 123 3.13 2.28 4.66
C ASP A 123 3.60 0.82 4.68
N PRO A 124 3.23 -0.02 3.69
CA PRO A 124 3.59 -1.44 3.71
C PRO A 124 5.10 -1.67 3.76
N ARG A 125 5.91 -0.73 3.25
CA ARG A 125 7.38 -0.79 3.32
C ARG A 125 7.93 -0.67 4.74
N ARG A 126 7.09 -0.26 5.69
CA ARG A 126 7.42 -0.06 7.11
C ARG A 126 6.74 -1.08 8.03
N LEU A 127 5.81 -1.87 7.52
CA LEU A 127 5.04 -2.87 8.28
C LEU A 127 5.68 -4.27 8.25
N VAL A 128 6.81 -4.43 7.57
CA VAL A 128 7.66 -5.62 7.69
C VAL A 128 8.35 -5.57 9.06
N ASP A 129 7.75 -6.24 10.05
CA ASP A 129 8.28 -6.43 11.40
C ASP A 129 9.38 -7.52 11.44
N ASP A 130 10.33 -7.32 12.35
CA ASP A 130 11.60 -8.02 12.63
C ASP A 130 11.58 -9.57 12.78
N GLU A 131 10.44 -10.24 12.61
CA GLU A 131 10.28 -11.68 12.86
C GLU A 131 10.97 -12.56 11.78
N GLU A 132 11.20 -12.04 10.57
CA GLU A 132 11.89 -12.75 9.47
C GLU A 132 13.43 -12.73 9.61
N ILE A 133 13.99 -11.93 10.52
CA ILE A 133 15.45 -11.80 10.74
C ILE A 133 15.95 -12.70 11.88
N ALA A 134 15.05 -13.29 12.66
CA ALA A 134 15.43 -14.37 13.58
C ALA A 134 15.70 -15.64 12.77
N GLY A 135 16.95 -15.79 12.31
CA GLY A 135 17.45 -17.07 11.81
C GLY A 135 17.15 -18.19 12.81
N PRO A 136 17.15 -19.47 12.36
CA PRO A 136 16.91 -20.59 13.25
C PRO A 136 17.82 -20.46 14.49
N PRO A 137 17.32 -20.76 15.71
CA PRO A 137 18.17 -20.75 16.88
C PRO A 137 19.38 -21.63 16.60
N ASP A 138 20.59 -21.10 16.80
CA ASP A 138 21.81 -21.90 16.77
C ASP A 138 21.67 -22.96 17.87
N ASP A 139 21.29 -24.18 17.49
CA ASP A 139 21.32 -25.39 18.31
C ASP A 139 22.79 -25.77 18.58
N ASP A 140 23.53 -24.91 19.27
CA ASP A 140 24.82 -25.22 19.88
C ASP A 140 24.64 -25.19 21.41
N ASP A 141 23.82 -26.12 21.92
CA ASP A 141 23.86 -26.52 23.33
C ASP A 141 24.86 -27.69 23.43
N ASP A 142 26.14 -27.32 23.50
CA ASP A 142 27.21 -28.13 24.09
C ASP A 142 26.81 -28.44 25.55
N GLU A 143 26.28 -29.63 25.84
CA GLU A 143 26.41 -30.28 27.16
C GLU A 143 25.87 -31.72 27.13
N ASP A 144 26.76 -32.71 26.98
CA ASP A 144 26.53 -34.07 27.50
C ASP A 144 27.85 -34.66 28.02
N ASP A 145 28.39 -33.99 29.04
CA ASP A 145 29.30 -34.59 30.02
C ASP A 145 28.46 -35.47 30.95
N GLU A 146 28.29 -36.76 30.64
CA GLU A 146 28.19 -37.86 31.61
C GLU A 146 27.94 -39.22 30.92
N ASN A 147 28.99 -39.98 30.63
CA ASN A 147 28.84 -41.45 30.54
C ASN A 147 29.98 -42.20 31.22
N ARG A 148 29.85 -42.29 32.55
CA ARG A 148 30.53 -43.25 33.42
C ARG A 148 30.32 -44.69 32.91
N HIS A 149 31.26 -45.21 32.14
CA HIS A 149 31.39 -46.65 31.93
C HIS A 149 32.22 -47.26 33.06
N GLU A 150 31.53 -47.69 34.11
CA GLU A 150 32.05 -48.70 35.02
C GLU A 150 32.00 -50.07 34.31
N VAL A 151 33.16 -50.69 34.05
CA VAL A 151 33.22 -52.12 33.76
C VAL A 151 34.39 -52.74 34.54
N ILE A 152 34.06 -53.26 35.71
CA ILE A 152 34.84 -54.25 36.48
C ILE A 152 35.06 -55.48 35.59
N ARG A 153 36.28 -56.04 35.49
CA ARG A 153 36.53 -57.51 35.49
C ARG A 153 37.97 -57.89 35.89
N HIS A 154 38.01 -58.62 37.01
CA HIS A 154 38.88 -59.71 37.48
C HIS A 154 40.41 -59.59 37.43
#